data_AF-A0A5N6Q1M8-F1
#
_entry.id   AF-A0A5N6Q1M8-F1
#
_cell.length_a   1.000
_cell.length_b   1.000
_cell.length_c   1.000
_cell.angle_alpha   90.00
_cell.angle_beta   90.00
_cell.angle_gamma   90.00
#
_symmetry.space_group_name_H-M   'P 1'
#
loop_
_entity.id
_entity.type
_entity.pdbx_description
1 polymer ?
#
loop_
_entity_poly.entity_id
_entity_poly.type
_entity_poly.pdbx_seq_one_letter_code
_entity_poly.pdbx_strand_id
1 'polypeptide(L)'
;MKSQSETALDVVEVKAEIVVIAINKWVNMEVVQQALNVQQGMVGKFEELNSTLHYKKGKNDTIYYAYDIFSSYSYHKKLSTKSCRALIYSGDHDLTFPYVGVEQWISSLNLEVEAPWEPFYVDNQVGGEQDM
;
A
#
# COMPACT_ATOMS: atom_id res chain seq x y z
N MET A 1 12.87 -4.59 -29.84
CA MET A 1 11.43 -4.56 -29.48
C MET A 1 11.36 -4.72 -27.98
N LYS A 2 10.85 -3.73 -27.23
CA LYS A 2 10.53 -3.92 -25.80
C LYS A 2 9.39 -4.94 -25.69
N SER A 3 9.43 -5.77 -24.66
CA SER A 3 8.34 -6.72 -24.37
C SER A 3 7.07 -5.97 -23.93
N GLN A 4 5.89 -6.58 -24.13
CA GLN A 4 4.63 -5.98 -23.67
C GLN A 4 4.61 -5.74 -22.14
N SER A 5 5.30 -6.60 -21.36
CA SER A 5 5.44 -6.45 -19.91
C SER A 5 6.28 -5.25 -19.51
N GLU A 6 7.40 -4.99 -20.21
CA GLU A 6 8.21 -3.78 -19.98
C GLU A 6 7.41 -2.51 -20.29
N THR A 7 6.59 -2.55 -21.35
CA THR A 7 5.77 -1.40 -21.74
C THR A 7 4.66 -1.11 -20.72
N ALA A 8 4.06 -2.14 -20.12
CA ALA A 8 3.04 -1.98 -19.08
C ALA A 8 3.64 -1.41 -17.78
N LEU A 9 4.82 -1.88 -17.37
CA LEU A 9 5.55 -1.34 -16.21
C LEU A 9 5.90 0.14 -16.41
N ASP A 10 6.44 0.50 -17.58
CA ASP A 10 6.78 1.88 -17.92
C ASP A 10 5.53 2.80 -17.83
N VAL A 11 4.36 2.33 -18.28
CA VAL A 11 3.10 3.10 -18.21
C VAL A 11 2.59 3.26 -16.77
N VAL A 12 2.72 2.24 -15.93
CA VAL A 12 2.33 2.30 -14.51
C VAL A 12 3.23 3.28 -13.76
N GLU A 13 4.54 3.22 -13.98
CA GLU A 13 5.52 4.10 -13.35
C GLU A 13 5.27 5.57 -13.75
N VAL A 14 5.07 5.84 -15.04
CA VAL A 14 4.74 7.20 -15.53
C VAL A 14 3.42 7.72 -14.95
N LYS A 15 2.39 6.87 -14.81
CA LYS A 15 1.12 7.28 -14.17
C LYS A 15 1.31 7.62 -12.69
N ALA A 16 2.09 6.83 -11.96
CA ALA A 16 2.40 7.09 -10.56
C ALA A 16 3.12 8.43 -10.38
N GLU A 17 4.12 8.73 -11.22
CA GLU A 17 4.83 10.02 -11.19
C GLU A 17 3.91 11.22 -11.44
N ILE A 18 2.97 11.11 -12.39
CA ILE A 18 2.00 12.18 -12.70
C ILE A 18 1.10 12.47 -11.50
N VAL A 19 0.62 11.43 -10.81
CA VAL A 19 -0.24 11.58 -9.64
C VAL A 19 0.51 12.29 -8.51
N VAL A 20 1.75 11.88 -8.23
CA VAL A 20 2.58 12.50 -7.19
C VAL A 20 2.82 13.99 -7.46
N ILE A 21 3.11 14.35 -8.72
CA ILE A 21 3.30 15.75 -9.10
C ILE A 21 2.00 16.55 -8.93
N ALA A 22 0.86 15.98 -9.30
CA ALA A 22 -0.43 16.65 -9.18
C ALA A 22 -0.81 16.90 -7.72
N ILE A 23 -0.65 15.89 -6.85
CA ILE A 23 -0.91 15.99 -5.41
C ILE A 23 0.00 17.04 -4.78
N ASN A 24 1.31 16.95 -5.01
CA ASN A 24 2.29 17.91 -4.47
C ASN A 24 1.99 19.34 -4.92
N LYS A 25 1.54 19.55 -6.17
CA LYS A 25 1.13 20.89 -6.62
C LYS A 25 -0.11 21.37 -5.89
N TRP A 26 -1.16 20.55 -5.83
CA TRP A 26 -2.44 20.92 -5.25
C TRP A 26 -2.32 21.24 -3.76
N VAL A 27 -1.69 20.35 -2.98
CA VAL A 27 -1.57 20.51 -1.52
C VAL A 27 -0.67 21.67 -1.10
N ASN A 28 0.26 22.11 -1.97
CA ASN A 28 1.10 23.28 -1.75
C ASN A 28 0.50 24.59 -2.27
N MET A 29 -0.73 24.59 -2.80
CA MET A 29 -1.44 25.84 -3.11
C MET A 29 -1.79 26.55 -1.80
N GLU A 30 -1.55 27.86 -1.74
CA GLU A 30 -1.79 28.66 -0.53
C GLU A 30 -3.25 28.54 -0.06
N VAL A 31 -4.21 28.59 -0.99
CA VAL A 31 -5.64 28.43 -0.67
C VAL A 31 -5.97 27.08 -0.03
N VAL A 32 -5.28 26.01 -0.45
CA VAL A 32 -5.45 24.67 0.12
C VAL A 32 -4.81 24.60 1.51
N GLN A 33 -3.60 25.14 1.66
CA GLN A 33 -2.92 25.21 2.96
C GLN A 33 -3.69 26.03 3.99
N GLN A 34 -4.25 27.18 3.57
CA GLN A 34 -5.13 28.00 4.40
C GLN A 34 -6.39 27.23 4.81
N ALA A 35 -7.04 26.53 3.86
CA ALA A 35 -8.24 25.73 4.15
C ALA A 35 -7.96 24.56 5.11
N LEU A 36 -6.75 23.99 5.07
CA LEU A 36 -6.28 22.94 5.99
C LEU A 36 -5.69 23.48 7.30
N ASN A 37 -5.69 24.81 7.52
CA ASN A 37 -5.09 25.48 8.67
C ASN A 37 -3.59 25.18 8.87
N VAL A 38 -2.84 25.02 7.78
CA VAL A 38 -1.38 24.87 7.82
C VAL A 38 -0.75 26.19 8.24
N GLN A 39 0.05 26.18 9.31
CA GLN A 39 0.73 27.38 9.80
C GLN A 39 1.87 27.79 8.86
N GLN A 40 1.70 28.92 8.17
CA GLN A 40 2.72 29.44 7.26
C GLN A 40 4.04 29.70 8.00
N GLY A 41 5.16 29.24 7.41
CA GLY A 41 6.51 29.44 7.93
C GLY A 41 6.98 28.41 8.97
N MET A 42 6.10 27.55 9.51
CA MET A 42 6.47 26.48 10.44
C MET A 42 6.85 25.17 9.73
N VAL A 43 6.19 24.87 8.61
CA VAL A 43 6.41 23.66 7.82
C VAL A 43 6.89 24.08 6.43
N GLY A 44 7.86 23.33 5.88
CA GLY A 44 8.32 23.50 4.50
C GLY A 44 7.25 23.11 3.47
N LYS A 45 7.66 22.91 2.22
CA LYS A 45 6.76 22.36 1.20
C LYS A 45 6.37 20.93 1.58
N PHE A 46 5.11 20.58 1.38
CA PHE A 46 4.67 19.20 1.45
C PHE A 46 5.30 18.40 0.32
N GLU A 47 5.77 17.20 0.65
CA GLU A 47 6.25 16.20 -0.29
C GLU A 47 5.58 14.87 0.08
N GLU A 48 4.82 14.28 -0.84
CA GLU A 48 4.14 12.99 -0.64
C GLU A 48 5.13 11.87 -0.29
N LEU A 49 6.27 11.84 -0.99
CA LEU A 49 7.35 10.88 -0.76
C LEU A 49 8.60 11.63 -0.33
N ASN A 50 8.90 11.59 0.97
CA ASN A 50 10.15 12.13 1.48
C ASN A 50 11.30 11.17 1.11
N SER A 51 12.11 11.56 0.14
CA SER A 51 13.24 10.77 -0.35
C SER A 51 14.36 10.57 0.69
N THR A 52 14.34 11.24 1.84
CA THR A 52 15.27 10.95 2.93
C THR A 52 14.79 9.78 3.83
N LEU A 53 13.51 9.41 3.70
CA LEU A 53 12.77 8.42 4.48
C LEU A 53 12.54 7.08 3.74
N HIS A 54 13.40 6.70 2.79
CA HIS A 54 13.14 5.52 1.94
C HIS A 54 13.77 4.21 2.42
N TYR A 55 13.05 3.12 2.17
CA TYR A 55 13.58 1.77 2.28
C TYR A 55 14.74 1.54 1.29
N LYS A 56 15.86 1.03 1.82
CA LYS A 56 16.98 0.56 1.02
C LYS A 56 17.18 -0.93 1.27
N LYS A 57 16.87 -1.73 0.25
CA LYS A 57 17.10 -3.19 0.28
C LYS A 57 18.55 -3.49 0.67
N GLY A 58 18.74 -4.30 1.71
CA GLY A 58 20.06 -4.70 2.21
C GLY A 58 20.75 -3.71 3.17
N LYS A 59 20.09 -2.63 3.56
CA LYS A 59 20.52 -1.79 4.70
C LYS A 59 19.75 -2.19 5.95
N ASN A 60 20.43 -2.17 7.09
CA ASN A 60 19.79 -2.44 8.38
C ASN A 60 18.85 -1.29 8.77
N ASP A 61 19.30 -0.03 8.66
CA ASP A 61 18.52 1.14 9.06
C ASP A 61 18.77 2.33 8.12
N THR A 62 17.88 3.34 8.17
CA THR A 62 18.14 4.70 7.67
C THR A 62 18.43 5.63 8.86
N ILE A 63 18.74 6.91 8.61
CA ILE A 63 18.89 7.87 9.71
C ILE A 63 17.59 8.13 10.49
N TYR A 64 16.44 7.69 9.94
CA TYR A 64 15.11 7.96 10.49
C TYR A 64 14.29 6.70 10.82
N TYR A 65 14.61 5.55 10.24
CA TYR A 65 13.90 4.28 10.44
C TYR A 65 14.85 3.16 10.78
N ALA A 66 14.46 2.37 11.79
CA ALA A 66 15.04 1.06 12.03
C ALA A 66 14.26 -0.02 11.26
N TYR A 67 14.95 -0.98 10.64
CA TYR A 67 14.29 -2.16 10.05
C TYR A 67 14.45 -3.39 10.95
N ASP A 68 14.03 -3.24 12.21
CA ASP A 68 14.09 -4.27 13.25
C ASP A 68 12.91 -5.25 13.24
N ILE A 69 11.87 -4.95 12.44
CA ILE A 69 10.72 -5.84 12.21
C ILE A 69 10.85 -6.49 10.84
N PHE A 70 11.32 -7.75 10.82
CA PHE A 70 11.42 -8.53 9.59
C PHE A 70 10.06 -9.01 9.06
N SER A 71 9.11 -9.30 9.96
CA SER A 71 7.78 -9.78 9.59
C SER A 71 6.74 -9.36 10.63
N SER A 72 5.56 -8.94 10.15
CA SER A 72 4.40 -8.65 10.99
C SER A 72 3.60 -9.89 11.37
N TYR A 73 4.01 -11.10 10.92
CA TYR A 73 3.27 -12.35 11.12
C TYR A 73 2.95 -12.63 12.58
N SER A 74 3.95 -12.59 13.47
CA SER A 74 3.77 -12.91 14.90
C SER A 74 2.78 -11.96 15.58
N TYR A 75 2.74 -10.70 15.16
CA TYR A 75 1.79 -9.71 15.65
C TYR A 75 0.37 -10.01 15.17
N HIS A 76 0.18 -10.34 13.89
CA HIS A 76 -1.13 -10.73 13.36
C HIS A 76 -1.64 -12.02 13.97
N LYS A 77 -0.78 -13.03 14.15
CA LYS A 77 -1.12 -14.28 14.85
C LYS A 77 -1.54 -14.04 16.30
N LYS A 78 -0.92 -13.06 16.97
CA LYS A 78 -1.34 -12.65 18.33
C LYS A 78 -2.68 -11.92 18.29
N LEU A 79 -2.90 -11.03 17.33
CA LEU A 79 -4.17 -10.31 17.16
C LEU A 79 -5.33 -11.25 16.81
N SER A 80 -5.08 -12.34 16.08
CA SER A 80 -6.11 -13.35 15.77
C SER A 80 -6.63 -14.09 17.00
N THR A 81 -5.96 -14.00 18.14
CA THR A 81 -6.45 -14.54 19.44
C THR A 81 -7.34 -13.56 20.20
N LYS A 82 -7.52 -12.34 19.68
CA LYS A 82 -8.35 -11.29 20.27
C LYS A 82 -9.68 -11.19 19.53
N SER A 83 -10.67 -10.59 20.18
CA SER A 83 -11.95 -10.26 19.53
C SER A 83 -11.77 -9.00 18.69
N CYS A 84 -11.11 -9.16 17.54
CA CYS A 84 -10.84 -8.10 16.57
C CYS A 84 -11.32 -8.53 15.20
N ARG A 85 -11.99 -7.63 14.48
CA ARG A 85 -12.27 -7.80 13.05
C ARG A 85 -11.07 -7.30 12.25
N ALA A 86 -10.59 -8.09 11.31
CA ALA A 86 -9.55 -7.71 10.37
C ALA A 86 -10.09 -7.82 8.94
N LEU A 87 -9.58 -6.96 8.06
CA LEU A 87 -9.79 -7.05 6.62
C LEU A 87 -8.41 -6.95 5.96
N ILE A 88 -8.07 -7.93 5.14
CA ILE A 88 -6.85 -7.94 4.33
C ILE A 88 -7.31 -7.94 2.88
N TYR A 89 -6.80 -7.00 2.08
CA TYR A 89 -7.12 -6.88 0.67
C TYR A 89 -5.84 -6.69 -0.13
N SER A 90 -5.83 -7.17 -1.38
CA SER A 90 -4.72 -7.02 -2.31
C SER A 90 -5.27 -6.79 -3.71
N GLY A 91 -4.64 -5.88 -4.47
CA GLY A 91 -4.96 -5.69 -5.88
C GLY A 91 -4.27 -6.75 -6.72
N ASP A 92 -5.01 -7.44 -7.58
CA ASP A 92 -4.51 -8.51 -8.45
C ASP A 92 -3.44 -8.04 -9.45
N HIS A 93 -3.42 -6.74 -9.75
CA HIS A 93 -2.44 -6.08 -10.61
C HIS A 93 -1.23 -5.46 -9.88
N ASP A 94 -1.12 -5.56 -8.55
CA ASP A 94 0.07 -5.10 -7.83
C ASP A 94 1.25 -6.07 -8.05
N LEU A 95 2.28 -5.61 -8.76
CA LEU A 95 3.49 -6.39 -9.01
C LEU A 95 4.57 -6.20 -7.92
N THR A 96 4.44 -5.19 -7.07
CA THR A 96 5.36 -4.94 -5.95
C THR A 96 5.02 -5.86 -4.77
N PHE A 97 3.73 -6.01 -4.46
CA PHE A 97 3.22 -6.94 -3.45
C PHE A 97 2.11 -7.82 -4.03
N PRO A 98 2.46 -8.86 -4.82
CA PRO A 98 1.48 -9.69 -5.50
C PRO A 98 0.50 -10.39 -4.56
N TYR A 99 -0.77 -10.43 -4.96
CA TYR A 99 -1.85 -11.04 -4.17
C TYR A 99 -1.58 -12.51 -3.78
N VAL A 100 -0.93 -13.29 -4.65
CA VAL A 100 -0.53 -14.68 -4.35
C VAL A 100 0.39 -14.79 -3.13
N GLY A 101 1.22 -13.77 -2.86
CA GLY A 101 2.05 -13.72 -1.66
C GLY A 101 1.23 -13.41 -0.41
N VAL A 102 0.20 -12.59 -0.54
CA VAL A 102 -0.76 -12.28 0.53
C VAL A 102 -1.60 -13.51 0.87
N GLU A 103 -2.10 -14.24 -0.13
CA GLU A 103 -2.84 -15.50 0.05
C GLU A 103 -2.01 -16.56 0.81
N GLN A 104 -0.74 -16.73 0.42
CA GLN A 104 0.17 -17.63 1.12
C GLN A 104 0.42 -17.20 2.56
N TRP A 105 0.56 -15.89 2.79
CA TRP A 105 0.75 -15.34 4.13
C TRP A 105 -0.50 -15.53 5.01
N ILE A 106 -1.71 -15.30 4.49
CA ILE A 106 -2.98 -15.56 5.19
C ILE A 106 -3.10 -17.05 5.53
N SER A 107 -2.84 -17.93 4.55
CA SER A 107 -2.87 -19.38 4.75
C SER A 107 -1.93 -19.83 5.87
N SER A 108 -0.76 -19.18 6.01
CA SER A 108 0.21 -19.46 7.07
C SER A 108 -0.27 -19.08 8.47
N LEU A 109 -1.30 -18.23 8.60
CA LEU A 109 -1.92 -17.92 9.89
C LEU A 109 -2.75 -19.09 10.41
N ASN A 110 -3.12 -20.07 9.57
CA ASN A 110 -3.87 -21.26 9.96
C ASN A 110 -5.12 -20.90 10.81
N LEU A 111 -5.94 -20.03 10.23
CA LEU A 111 -7.25 -19.63 10.77
C LEU A 111 -8.33 -20.58 10.26
N GLU A 112 -9.45 -20.63 10.96
CA GLU A 112 -10.64 -21.34 10.48
C GLU A 112 -11.25 -20.55 9.32
N VAL A 113 -11.61 -21.25 8.24
CA VAL A 113 -12.31 -20.67 7.09
C VAL A 113 -13.80 -20.89 7.30
N GLU A 114 -14.54 -19.81 7.54
CA GLU A 114 -15.99 -19.80 7.69
C GLU A 114 -16.68 -19.92 6.32
N ALA A 115 -16.15 -19.23 5.30
CA ALA A 115 -16.66 -19.28 3.94
C ALA A 115 -15.51 -19.40 2.92
N PRO A 116 -15.61 -20.35 1.95
CA PRO A 116 -14.62 -20.46 0.89
C PRO A 116 -14.64 -19.25 -0.03
N TRP A 117 -13.57 -19.11 -0.81
CA TRP A 117 -13.41 -18.06 -1.82
C TRP A 117 -14.61 -17.96 -2.76
N GLU A 118 -15.22 -16.79 -2.81
CA GLU A 118 -16.33 -16.45 -3.69
C GLU A 118 -16.16 -15.07 -4.33
N PRO A 119 -16.67 -14.86 -5.56
CA PRO A 119 -16.65 -13.55 -6.18
C PRO A 119 -17.64 -12.60 -5.49
N PHE A 120 -17.21 -11.37 -5.24
CA PHE A 120 -18.13 -10.29 -4.89
C PHE A 120 -18.46 -9.43 -6.12
N TYR A 121 -19.65 -8.83 -6.10
CA TYR A 121 -20.18 -8.09 -7.26
C TYR A 121 -20.41 -6.62 -6.95
N VAL A 122 -20.02 -5.77 -7.89
CA VAL A 122 -20.32 -4.33 -7.90
C VAL A 122 -20.96 -4.02 -9.25
N ASP A 123 -22.16 -3.44 -9.26
CA ASP A 123 -22.90 -3.10 -10.50
C ASP A 123 -23.02 -4.26 -11.51
N ASN A 124 -23.28 -5.48 -11.00
CA ASN A 124 -23.36 -6.73 -11.77
C ASN A 124 -22.06 -7.13 -12.49
N GLN A 125 -20.91 -6.61 -12.05
CA GLN A 125 -19.58 -7.03 -12.50
C GLN A 125 -18.82 -7.65 -11.33
N VAL A 126 -17.94 -8.59 -11.63
CA VAL A 126 -17.02 -9.15 -10.62
C VAL A 126 -16.10 -8.03 -10.17
N GLY A 127 -16.18 -7.67 -8.89
CA GLY A 127 -15.31 -6.66 -8.28
C GLY A 127 -14.02 -7.26 -7.71
N GLY A 128 -14.01 -8.56 -7.46
CA GLY A 128 -12.89 -9.33 -6.93
C GLY A 128 -13.38 -10.63 -6.28
N GLU A 129 -12.48 -11.29 -5.56
CA GLU A 129 -12.74 -12.53 -4.80
C GLU A 129 -12.55 -12.26 -3.30
N GLN A 130 -13.30 -12.96 -2.45
CA GLN A 130 -13.23 -12.84 -0.99
C GLN A 130 -13.42 -14.20 -0.30
N ASP A 131 -12.77 -14.40 0.84
CA ASP A 131 -13.05 -15.48 1.82
C ASP A 131 -13.37 -14.90 3.20
N MET A 132 -13.95 -15.71 4.09
CA MET A 132 -14.20 -15.37 5.50
C MET A 132 -13.69 -16.44 6.44
#